data_AF-A0A9N9SW38-F1
#
_entry.id   AF-A0A9N9SW38-F1
#
_cell.length_a   1.000
_cell.length_b   1.000
_cell.length_c   1.000
_cell.angle_alpha   90.00
_cell.angle_beta   90.00
_cell.angle_gamma   90.00
#
_symmetry.space_group_name_H-M   'P 1'
#
loop_
_entity.id
_entity.type
_entity.pdbx_description
1 polymer ?
#
loop_
_entity_poly.entity_id
_entity_poly.type
_entity_poly.pdbx_seq_one_letter_code
_entity_poly.pdbx_strand_id
1 'polypeptide(L)'
;MLPQIMLFSVYRSNWEYLVGRYTLNERNLGNLIPRITSSFSTPERLQEMEDFFKKYPEAGAGAAKRKEALETVRNNMLWVSNYKKTIEDWIVHQSAI
;
A
#
# COMPACT_ATOMS: atom_id res chain seq x y z
N MET A 1 6.59 -7.11 12.01
CA MET A 1 5.83 -7.08 10.73
C MET A 1 4.47 -6.38 10.91
N LEU A 2 4.45 -5.16 11.48
CA LEU A 2 3.26 -4.35 11.74
C LEU A 2 3.35 -2.84 11.40
N PRO A 3 4.50 -2.25 10.97
CA PRO A 3 4.59 -0.79 10.91
C PRO A 3 3.73 -0.18 9.80
N GLN A 4 3.65 -0.79 8.62
CA GLN A 4 2.99 -0.16 7.45
C GLN A 4 1.46 -0.05 7.57
N ILE A 5 0.79 -1.04 8.16
CA ILE A 5 -0.66 -0.97 8.42
C ILE A 5 -0.97 0.22 9.34
N MET A 6 -0.18 0.37 10.42
CA MET A 6 -0.32 1.47 11.35
C MET A 6 -0.03 2.81 10.68
N LEU A 7 1.04 2.91 9.87
CA LEU A 7 1.39 4.13 9.13
C LEU A 7 0.27 4.57 8.18
N PHE A 8 -0.32 3.64 7.42
CA PHE A 8 -1.44 3.96 6.55
C PHE A 8 -2.69 4.39 7.34
N SER A 9 -2.97 3.75 8.47
CA SER A 9 -4.07 4.16 9.36
C SER A 9 -3.89 5.58 9.90
N VAL A 10 -2.69 5.92 10.39
CA VAL A 10 -2.35 7.26 10.87
C VAL A 10 -2.45 8.28 9.73
N TYR A 11 -1.90 7.95 8.56
CA TYR A 11 -1.98 8.79 7.37
C TYR A 11 -3.43 9.11 6.98
N ARG A 12 -4.30 8.08 6.92
CA ARG A 12 -5.71 8.24 6.54
C ARG A 12 -6.53 9.01 7.58
N SER A 13 -6.31 8.74 8.87
CA SER A 13 -7.02 9.42 9.96
C SER A 13 -6.63 10.90 10.08
N ASN A 14 -5.43 11.29 9.65
CA ASN A 14 -4.95 12.67 9.67
C ASN A 14 -5.00 13.37 8.30
N TRP A 15 -5.69 12.80 7.30
CA TRP A 15 -5.62 13.25 5.92
C TRP A 15 -5.97 14.74 5.74
N GLU A 16 -7.06 15.22 6.34
CA GLU A 16 -7.49 16.62 6.20
C GLU A 16 -6.45 17.59 6.79
N TYR A 17 -5.86 17.25 7.94
CA TYR A 17 -4.76 18.02 8.53
C TYR A 17 -3.53 18.05 7.61
N LEU A 18 -3.14 16.89 7.07
CA LEU A 18 -1.99 16.78 6.16
C LEU A 18 -2.21 17.60 4.88
N VAL A 19 -3.40 17.55 4.28
CA VAL A 19 -3.74 18.36 3.11
C VAL A 19 -3.80 19.84 3.44
N GLY A 20 -4.36 20.22 4.58
CA GLY A 20 -4.40 21.62 5.03
C GLY A 20 -2.99 22.19 5.25
N ARG A 21 -2.05 21.38 5.73
CA ARG A 21 -0.67 21.81 6.02
C ARG A 21 0.24 21.81 4.78
N TYR A 22 0.16 20.77 3.94
CA TYR A 22 1.12 20.55 2.86
C TYR A 22 0.52 20.79 1.47
N THR A 23 -0.80 20.85 1.36
CA THR A 23 -1.55 20.90 0.09
C THR A 23 -1.39 19.66 -0.78
N LEU A 24 -2.27 19.51 -1.78
CA LEU A 24 -2.19 18.42 -2.76
C LEU A 24 -1.07 18.62 -3.80
N ASN A 25 -0.46 19.81 -3.84
CA ASN A 25 0.65 20.10 -4.76
C ASN A 25 2.00 19.60 -4.24
N GLU A 26 2.10 19.28 -2.95
CA GLU A 26 3.33 18.80 -2.35
C GLU A 26 3.60 17.34 -2.73
N ARG A 27 4.65 17.13 -3.55
CA ARG A 27 5.02 15.81 -4.06
C ARG A 27 5.35 14.82 -2.96
N ASN A 28 5.95 15.29 -1.86
CA ASN A 28 6.32 14.41 -0.76
C ASN A 28 5.09 13.77 -0.10
N LEU A 29 3.97 14.50 0.03
CA LEU A 29 2.72 13.96 0.55
C LEU A 29 2.19 12.83 -0.35
N GLY A 30 2.20 13.04 -1.68
CA GLY A 30 1.83 12.01 -2.66
C GLY A 30 2.77 10.80 -2.67
N ASN A 31 4.08 11.02 -2.51
CA ASN A 31 5.11 9.97 -2.51
C ASN A 31 5.08 9.08 -1.24
N LEU A 32 4.38 9.50 -0.17
CA LEU A 32 4.23 8.66 1.02
C LEU A 32 3.38 7.42 0.74
N ILE A 33 2.34 7.54 -0.11
CA ILE A 33 1.39 6.46 -0.37
C ILE A 33 2.09 5.16 -0.79
N PRO A 34 2.89 5.11 -1.88
CA PRO A 34 3.59 3.88 -2.26
C PRO A 34 4.51 3.33 -1.17
N ARG A 35 5.14 4.21 -0.38
CA ARG A 35 6.07 3.79 0.68
C ARG A 35 5.35 3.08 1.82
N ILE A 36 4.25 3.67 2.29
CA ILE A 36 3.51 3.17 3.46
C ILE A 36 2.56 2.02 3.14
N THR A 37 2.30 1.73 1.86
CA THR A 37 1.46 0.59 1.42
C THR A 37 2.23 -0.48 0.65
N SER A 38 3.55 -0.34 0.49
CA SER A 38 4.40 -1.22 -0.35
C SER A 38 4.32 -2.71 -0.01
N SER A 39 4.07 -3.06 1.25
CA SER A 39 3.97 -4.46 1.71
C SER A 39 2.56 -5.05 1.65
N PHE A 40 1.55 -4.27 1.27
CA PHE A 40 0.18 -4.79 1.22
C PHE A 40 0.04 -5.82 0.11
N SER A 41 -0.63 -6.92 0.44
CA SER A 41 -0.74 -8.09 -0.45
C SER A 41 -2.05 -8.85 -0.26
N THR A 42 -3.09 -8.21 0.31
CA THR A 42 -4.40 -8.86 0.54
C THR A 42 -5.54 -8.04 -0.07
N PRO A 43 -6.65 -8.67 -0.46
CA PRO A 43 -7.82 -8.00 -1.01
C PRO A 43 -8.37 -6.89 -0.11
N GLU A 44 -8.39 -7.12 1.22
CA GLU A 44 -8.92 -6.16 2.18
C GLU A 44 -8.08 -4.87 2.19
N ARG A 45 -6.76 -4.99 2.06
CA ARG A 45 -5.85 -3.84 2.02
C ARG A 45 -5.99 -3.05 0.73
N LEU A 46 -6.19 -3.74 -0.40
CA LEU A 46 -6.46 -3.09 -1.68
C LEU A 46 -7.77 -2.31 -1.62
N GLN A 47 -8.84 -2.93 -1.10
CA GLN A 47 -10.15 -2.28 -0.96
C GLN A 47 -10.08 -1.04 -0.06
N GLU A 48 -9.38 -1.12 1.07
CA GLU A 48 -9.19 0.05 1.95
C GLU A 48 -8.52 1.24 1.23
N MET A 49 -7.58 0.98 0.33
CA MET A 49 -6.94 2.02 -0.47
C MET A 49 -7.89 2.61 -1.50
N GLU A 50 -8.63 1.75 -2.22
CA GLU A 50 -9.62 2.17 -3.23
C GLU A 50 -10.72 3.02 -2.60
N ASP A 51 -11.25 2.60 -1.44
CA ASP A 51 -12.26 3.35 -0.69
C ASP A 51 -11.74 4.72 -0.23
N PHE A 52 -10.49 4.75 0.27
CA PHE A 52 -9.87 6.00 0.69
C PHE A 52 -9.64 6.97 -0.50
N PHE A 53 -9.20 6.47 -1.64
CA PHE A 53 -9.00 7.30 -2.84
C PHE A 53 -10.32 7.76 -3.44
N LYS A 54 -11.38 6.95 -3.33
CA LYS A 54 -12.74 7.35 -3.71
C LYS A 54 -13.30 8.43 -2.80
N LYS A 55 -13.02 8.37 -1.49
CA LYS A 55 -13.42 9.41 -0.53
C LYS A 55 -12.73 10.75 -0.82
N TYR A 56 -11.48 10.73 -1.27
CA TYR A 56 -10.70 11.94 -1.58
C TYR A 56 -10.18 11.90 -3.03
N PRO A 57 -11.04 12.11 -4.04
CA PRO A 57 -10.69 11.90 -5.46
C PRO A 57 -9.59 12.86 -5.95
N GLU A 58 -9.57 14.08 -5.42
CA GLU A 58 -8.54 15.07 -5.74
C GLU A 58 -7.19 14.68 -5.10
N ALA A 59 -6.25 14.32 -5.95
CA ALA A 59 -4.95 13.80 -5.53
C ALA A 59 -3.77 14.72 -5.87
N GLY A 60 -3.98 15.76 -6.69
CA GLY A 60 -2.94 16.69 -7.14
C GLY A 60 -1.68 15.98 -7.61
N ALA A 61 -0.52 16.38 -7.07
CA ALA A 61 0.78 15.80 -7.36
C ALA A 61 0.91 14.30 -7.00
N GLY A 62 0.01 13.76 -6.17
CA GLY A 62 -0.03 12.36 -5.76
C GLY A 62 -0.83 11.43 -6.69
N ALA A 63 -1.50 11.94 -7.73
CA ALA A 63 -2.41 11.14 -8.56
C ALA A 63 -1.73 9.92 -9.20
N ALA A 64 -0.55 10.10 -9.79
CA ALA A 64 0.23 9.01 -10.38
C ALA A 64 0.67 7.98 -9.32
N LYS A 65 1.09 8.45 -8.14
CA LYS A 65 1.56 7.60 -7.04
C LYS A 65 0.46 6.75 -6.42
N ARG A 66 -0.79 7.22 -6.40
CA ARG A 66 -1.94 6.39 -6.00
C ARG A 66 -2.18 5.23 -6.96
N LYS A 67 -2.08 5.45 -8.27
CA LYS A 67 -2.20 4.40 -9.29
C LYS A 67 -1.08 3.36 -9.16
N GLU A 68 0.16 3.83 -9.04
CA GLU A 68 1.34 2.98 -8.81
C GLU A 68 1.20 2.12 -7.56
N ALA A 69 0.69 2.70 -6.47
CA ALA A 69 0.50 1.97 -5.22
C ALA A 69 -0.57 0.87 -5.34
N LEU A 70 -1.72 1.14 -5.99
CA LEU A 70 -2.73 0.10 -6.23
C LEU A 70 -2.17 -1.04 -7.07
N GLU A 71 -1.42 -0.72 -8.12
CA GLU A 71 -0.82 -1.73 -8.99
C GLU A 71 0.23 -2.57 -8.27
N THR A 72 1.03 -1.94 -7.40
CA THR A 72 1.97 -2.64 -6.53
C THR A 72 1.25 -3.65 -5.65
N VAL A 73 0.14 -3.28 -5.02
CA VAL A 73 -0.63 -4.19 -4.17
C VAL A 73 -1.23 -5.36 -4.97
N ARG A 74 -1.76 -5.10 -6.17
CA ARG A 74 -2.25 -6.16 -7.06
C ARG A 74 -1.13 -7.13 -7.46
N ASN A 75 0.05 -6.61 -7.80
CA ASN A 75 1.21 -7.43 -8.12
C ASN A 75 1.68 -8.26 -6.93
N ASN A 76 1.68 -7.69 -5.73
CA ASN A 76 2.00 -8.43 -4.50
C ASN A 76 1.01 -9.57 -4.25
N MET A 77 -0.29 -9.34 -4.47
CA MET A 77 -1.33 -10.38 -4.35
C MET A 77 -1.07 -11.52 -5.34
N LEU A 78 -0.79 -11.20 -6.60
CA LEU A 78 -0.45 -12.21 -7.62
C LEU A 78 0.81 -12.99 -7.25
N TRP A 79 1.85 -12.30 -6.79
CA TRP A 79 3.09 -12.94 -6.37
C TRP A 79 2.85 -13.92 -5.21
N VAL A 80 2.12 -13.49 -4.18
CA VAL A 80 1.77 -14.34 -3.03
C VAL A 80 0.96 -15.56 -3.48
N SER A 81 -0.03 -15.36 -4.34
CA SER A 81 -0.86 -16.46 -4.86
C SER A 81 -0.06 -17.49 -5.66
N ASN A 82 0.92 -17.04 -6.43
CA ASN A 82 1.67 -17.91 -7.35
C ASN A 82 2.88 -18.60 -6.71
N TYR A 83 3.53 -17.95 -5.73
CA TYR A 83 4.85 -18.38 -5.28
C TYR A 83 4.95 -18.74 -3.79
N LYS A 84 3.99 -18.31 -2.95
CA LYS A 84 4.07 -18.56 -1.50
C LYS A 84 4.21 -20.04 -1.17
N LYS A 85 3.34 -20.88 -1.74
CA LYS A 85 3.35 -22.33 -1.47
C LYS A 85 4.65 -23.00 -1.93
N THR A 86 5.11 -22.67 -3.13
CA THR A 86 6.38 -23.18 -3.69
C THR A 86 7.57 -22.84 -2.80
N ILE A 87 7.62 -21.61 -2.26
CA ILE A 87 8.68 -21.18 -1.36
C ILE A 87 8.57 -21.87 0.00
N GLU A 88 7.37 -21.98 0.56
CA GLU A 88 7.12 -22.70 1.82
C GLU A 88 7.58 -24.16 1.73
N ASP A 89 7.23 -24.85 0.64
CA ASP A 89 7.62 -26.24 0.42
C ASP A 89 9.14 -26.39 0.24
N TRP A 90 9.78 -25.45 -0.47
CA TRP A 90 11.24 -25.44 -0.62
C TRP A 90 11.96 -25.23 0.73
N ILE A 91 11.50 -24.31 1.58
CA ILE A 91 12.08 -24.07 2.92
C ILE A 91 11.95 -25.33 3.79
N VAL A 92 10.77 -25.97 3.79
CA VAL A 92 10.52 -27.20 4.55
C VAL A 92 11.45 -28.32 4.07
N HIS A 93 11.63 -28.48 2.75
CA HIS A 93 12.51 -29.49 2.19
C HIS A 93 13.98 -29.26 2.59
N GLN A 94 14.48 -28.03 2.56
CA GLN A 94 15.87 -27.70 2.95
C GLN A 94 16.12 -27.87 4.46
N SER A 95 15.10 -27.65 5.30
CA SER A 95 15.23 -27.75 6.76
C SER A 95 15.15 -29.19 7.28
N ALA A 96 14.81 -30.15 6.42
CA ALA A 96 14.74 -31.58 6.72
C ALA A 96 16.02 -32.35 6.37
N ILE A 97 17.06 -31.64 5.89
CA ILE A 97 18.42 -32.11 5.63
C ILE A 97 19.34 -31.57 6.73
#